data_AF-A0A3A6NCG7-F1
#
_entry.id   AF-A0A3A6NCG7-F1
#
_cell.length_a   1.000
_cell.length_b   1.000
_cell.length_c   1.000
_cell.angle_alpha   90.00
_cell.angle_beta   90.00
_cell.angle_gamma   90.00
#
_symmetry.space_group_name_H-M   'P 1'
#
loop_
_entity.id
_entity.type
_entity.pdbx_description
1 polymer ?
#
loop_
_entity_poly.entity_id
_entity_poly.type
_entity_poly.pdbx_seq_one_letter_code
_entity_poly.pdbx_strand_id
1 'polypeptide(L)'
;MGKKNCWEVMRCELRPGGRRVNGSGSCPVSTCVVATGINGGLYGGRSCWAIEKTLCSGKAARRPGEKPAACTNCPFYHQVREEEGDDYWGTPEIRRELEGYKRY
;
A
#
# COMPACT_ATOMS: atom_id res chain seq x y z
N MET A 1 -7.51 15.10 -12.01
CA MET A 1 -8.06 14.51 -10.76
C MET A 1 -7.06 13.46 -10.28
N GLY A 2 -6.58 13.51 -9.04
CA GLY A 2 -5.58 12.55 -8.54
C GLY A 2 -6.17 11.15 -8.29
N LYS A 3 -5.38 10.09 -8.53
CA LYS A 3 -5.79 8.70 -8.24
C LYS A 3 -5.89 8.50 -6.72
N LYS A 4 -6.89 7.75 -6.27
CA LYS A 4 -7.14 7.54 -4.83
C LYS A 4 -6.19 6.49 -4.25
N ASN A 5 -5.75 6.71 -3.02
CA ASN A 5 -4.93 5.78 -2.25
C ASN A 5 -5.79 4.78 -1.47
N CYS A 6 -5.17 3.68 -1.03
CA CYS A 6 -5.87 2.60 -0.33
C CYS A 6 -6.59 3.09 0.93
N TRP A 7 -6.05 4.06 1.67
CA TRP A 7 -6.70 4.61 2.86
C TRP A 7 -7.89 5.52 2.54
N GLU A 8 -7.96 6.10 1.36
CA GLU A 8 -9.10 6.92 0.91
C GLU A 8 -10.26 6.03 0.48
N VAL A 9 -9.96 4.93 -0.22
CA VAL A 9 -10.95 3.94 -0.66
C VAL A 9 -11.44 3.09 0.51
N MET A 10 -10.52 2.57 1.32
CA MET A 10 -10.84 1.74 2.49
C MET A 10 -11.27 2.56 3.72
N ARG A 11 -11.30 3.90 3.62
CA ARG A 11 -11.62 4.85 4.70
C ARG A 11 -10.85 4.55 6.00
N CYS A 12 -9.55 4.28 5.87
CA CYS A 12 -8.73 3.85 6.99
C CYS A 12 -8.40 5.01 7.94
N GLU A 13 -8.56 4.79 9.25
CA GLU A 13 -8.23 5.77 10.29
C GLU A 13 -6.72 5.86 10.59
N LEU A 14 -5.89 5.03 9.96
CA LEU A 14 -4.42 5.00 10.07
C LEU A 14 -3.71 5.79 8.93
N ARG A 15 -4.47 6.63 8.22
CA ARG A 15 -3.93 7.61 7.26
C ARG A 15 -2.93 8.57 7.95
N PRO A 16 -2.08 9.29 7.20
CA PRO A 16 -1.27 10.37 7.79
C PRO A 16 -2.18 11.36 8.52
N GLY A 17 -1.90 11.64 9.80
CA GLY A 17 -2.75 12.48 10.65
C GLY A 17 -4.09 11.86 11.08
N GLY A 18 -4.25 10.53 10.93
CA GLY A 18 -5.45 9.81 11.33
C GLY A 18 -5.62 9.64 12.85
N ARG A 19 -6.86 9.48 13.31
CA ARG A 19 -7.25 9.49 14.73
C ARG A 19 -6.64 8.33 15.56
N ARG A 20 -6.18 7.26 14.89
CA ARG A 20 -5.56 6.06 15.52
C ARG A 20 -4.02 6.06 15.53
N VAL A 21 -3.35 7.07 14.97
CA VAL A 21 -1.88 7.12 14.89
C VAL A 21 -1.22 7.06 16.28
N ASN A 22 -1.85 7.65 17.29
CA ASN A 22 -1.32 7.72 18.66
C ASN A 22 -1.40 6.40 19.45
N GLY A 23 -2.22 5.43 19.04
CA GLY A 23 -2.45 4.19 19.79
C GLY A 23 -1.92 2.91 19.14
N SER A 24 -1.64 2.92 17.84
CA SER A 24 -1.17 1.73 17.10
C SER A 24 -0.04 2.01 16.10
N GLY A 25 0.45 3.25 16.05
CA GLY A 25 1.42 3.72 15.05
C GLY A 25 0.76 4.04 13.69
N SER A 26 1.44 4.85 12.87
CA SER A 26 1.00 5.13 11.49
C SER A 26 1.13 3.88 10.61
N CYS A 27 0.24 3.72 9.63
CA CYS A 27 0.36 2.63 8.67
C CYS A 27 1.69 2.76 7.89
N PRO A 28 2.50 1.70 7.77
CA PRO A 28 3.77 1.79 7.03
C PRO A 28 3.56 2.15 5.55
N VAL A 29 2.38 1.87 4.99
CA VAL A 29 1.99 2.29 3.64
C VAL A 29 1.93 3.81 3.53
N SER A 30 1.38 4.47 4.54
CA SER A 30 1.15 5.91 4.51
C SER A 30 2.39 6.73 4.86
N THR A 31 3.49 6.07 5.21
CA THR A 31 4.80 6.70 5.47
C THR A 31 5.91 6.17 4.56
N CYS A 32 5.61 5.25 3.64
CA CYS A 32 6.60 4.70 2.71
C CYS A 32 6.90 5.70 1.58
N VAL A 33 7.79 6.64 1.86
CA VAL A 33 8.23 7.67 0.91
C VAL A 33 8.83 7.10 -0.36
N VAL A 34 9.53 5.97 -0.25
CA VAL A 34 10.16 5.25 -1.36
C VAL A 34 9.14 4.81 -2.41
N ALA A 35 7.93 4.46 -1.98
CA ALA A 35 6.88 4.02 -2.89
C ALA A 35 6.08 5.18 -3.52
N THR A 36 6.40 6.44 -3.18
CA THR A 36 5.69 7.60 -3.72
C THR A 36 5.79 7.65 -5.24
N GLY A 37 4.67 7.86 -5.91
CA GLY A 37 4.60 7.89 -7.37
C GLY A 37 4.39 6.51 -8.01
N ILE A 38 4.58 5.41 -7.28
CA ILE A 38 4.27 4.07 -7.79
C ILE A 38 2.78 3.98 -8.07
N ASN A 39 2.45 3.56 -9.29
CA ASN A 39 1.09 3.55 -9.82
C ASN A 39 0.42 4.94 -9.65
N GLY A 40 1.15 6.06 -9.69
CA GLY A 40 0.57 7.39 -9.45
C GLY A 40 -0.06 7.60 -8.07
N GLY A 41 0.33 6.79 -7.07
CA GLY A 41 -0.10 6.93 -5.68
C GLY A 41 0.78 7.87 -4.87
N LEU A 42 0.28 8.31 -3.72
CA LEU A 42 1.09 8.99 -2.70
C LEU A 42 1.65 7.96 -1.74
N TYR A 43 2.95 8.03 -1.41
CA TYR A 43 3.63 7.02 -0.60
C TYR A 43 3.32 5.60 -1.11
N GLY A 44 3.07 4.64 -0.21
CA GLY A 44 2.65 3.29 -0.58
C GLY A 44 1.19 3.13 -1.00
N GLY A 45 0.43 4.23 -1.12
CA GLY A 45 -1.04 4.20 -1.16
C GLY A 45 -1.63 3.36 -2.30
N ARG A 46 -0.94 3.29 -3.44
CA ARG A 46 -1.31 2.46 -4.60
C ARG A 46 -0.34 1.31 -4.83
N SER A 47 0.32 0.85 -3.76
CA SER A 47 1.27 -0.27 -3.76
C SER A 47 1.22 -1.07 -2.44
N CYS A 48 0.13 -0.90 -1.68
CA CYS A 48 -0.01 -1.41 -0.32
C CYS A 48 0.04 -2.94 -0.18
N TRP A 49 -0.20 -3.67 -1.27
CA TRP A 49 -0.11 -5.13 -1.33
C TRP A 49 1.34 -5.63 -1.30
N ALA A 50 2.29 -4.83 -1.80
CA ALA A 50 3.69 -5.18 -1.92
C ALA A 50 4.53 -4.72 -0.71
N ILE A 51 4.03 -3.77 0.08
CA ILE A 51 4.66 -3.31 1.32
C ILE A 51 4.38 -4.33 2.43
N GLU A 52 5.39 -4.71 3.21
CA GLU A 52 5.26 -5.64 4.34
C GLU A 52 4.66 -4.95 5.59
N LYS A 53 4.19 -5.73 6.58
CA LYS A 53 3.59 -5.23 7.84
C LYS A 53 2.37 -4.29 7.72
N THR A 54 1.71 -4.26 6.57
CA THR A 54 0.48 -3.49 6.36
C THR A 54 -0.73 -4.14 7.04
N LEU A 55 -1.56 -3.30 7.67
CA LEU A 55 -2.77 -3.69 8.39
C LEU A 55 -3.99 -3.44 7.49
N CYS A 56 -4.25 -4.31 6.52
CA CYS A 56 -5.54 -4.27 5.85
C CYS A 56 -6.61 -4.68 6.87
N SER A 57 -7.62 -3.81 7.06
CA SER A 57 -8.85 -4.10 7.82
C SER A 57 -8.76 -4.09 9.36
N GLY A 58 -7.78 -3.41 9.97
CA GLY A 58 -7.73 -3.25 11.43
C GLY A 58 -7.49 -4.54 12.23
N LYS A 59 -7.28 -5.68 11.54
CA LYS A 59 -6.77 -6.91 12.15
C LYS A 59 -5.24 -6.89 12.08
N ALA A 60 -4.60 -7.18 13.21
CA ALA A 60 -3.15 -7.22 13.37
C ALA A 60 -2.48 -8.04 12.25
N ALA A 61 -1.28 -7.59 11.87
CA ALA A 61 -0.51 -8.02 10.71
C ALA A 61 -0.50 -9.54 10.52
N ARG A 62 -0.98 -10.00 9.35
CA ARG A 62 -0.80 -11.39 8.91
C ARG A 62 0.66 -11.58 8.45
N ARG A 63 1.17 -12.79 8.65
CA ARG A 63 2.58 -13.16 8.39
C ARG A 63 3.00 -12.81 6.95
N PRO A 64 4.27 -12.44 6.71
CA PRO A 64 4.78 -12.25 5.35
C PRO A 64 4.62 -13.57 4.58
N GLY A 65 3.73 -13.59 3.58
CA GLY A 65 3.37 -14.80 2.82
C GLY A 65 1.86 -15.00 2.59
N GLU A 66 0.99 -14.55 3.49
CA GLU A 66 -0.47 -14.65 3.33
C GLU A 66 -1.08 -13.47 2.55
N LYS A 67 -0.27 -12.45 2.25
CA LYS A 67 -0.70 -11.22 1.56
C LYS A 67 -1.06 -11.38 0.08
N PRO A 68 -0.30 -12.11 -0.75
CA PRO A 68 -0.60 -12.19 -2.18
C PRO A 68 -2.02 -12.72 -2.44
N ALA A 69 -2.40 -13.80 -1.74
CA ALA A 69 -3.71 -14.44 -1.88
C ALA A 69 -4.88 -13.59 -1.36
N ALA A 70 -4.66 -12.77 -0.31
CA ALA A 70 -5.69 -11.87 0.20
C ALA A 70 -5.84 -10.62 -0.68
N CYS A 71 -4.77 -10.16 -1.33
CA CYS A 71 -4.79 -8.98 -2.21
C CYS A 71 -5.41 -9.28 -3.57
N THR A 72 -5.35 -10.53 -4.06
CA THR A 72 -6.08 -10.96 -5.26
C THR A 72 -7.60 -10.85 -5.15
N ASN A 73 -8.16 -10.77 -3.93
CA ASN A 73 -9.58 -10.47 -3.71
C ASN A 73 -9.84 -9.03 -3.24
N CYS A 74 -8.82 -8.16 -3.25
CA CYS A 74 -8.99 -6.78 -2.82
C CYS A 74 -9.59 -5.95 -3.97
N PRO A 75 -10.75 -5.29 -3.78
CA PRO A 75 -11.35 -4.45 -4.82
C PRO A 75 -10.43 -3.30 -5.25
N PHE A 76 -9.66 -2.75 -4.30
CA PHE A 76 -8.70 -1.69 -4.58
C PHE A 76 -7.53 -2.18 -5.45
N TYR A 77 -7.06 -3.41 -5.26
CA TYR A 77 -6.00 -3.97 -6.10
C TYR A 77 -6.44 -4.08 -7.56
N HIS A 78 -7.66 -4.59 -7.79
CA HIS A 78 -8.23 -4.67 -9.14
C HIS A 78 -8.44 -3.29 -9.75
N GLN A 79 -9.00 -2.35 -8.98
CA GLN A 79 -9.16 -0.96 -9.41
C GLN A 79 -7.82 -0.34 -9.84
N VAL A 80 -6.74 -0.56 -9.06
CA VAL A 80 -5.43 -0.02 -9.41
C VAL A 80 -4.91 -0.61 -10.71
N ARG A 81 -5.06 -1.92 -10.91
CA ARG A 81 -4.65 -2.58 -12.16
C ARG A 81 -5.42 -2.05 -13.38
N GLU A 82 -6.73 -1.85 -13.23
CA GLU A 82 -7.56 -1.27 -14.30
C GLU A 82 -7.20 0.20 -14.58
N GLU A 83 -6.87 0.98 -13.55
CA GLU A 83 -6.50 2.40 -13.67
C GLU A 83 -5.08 2.64 -14.21
N GLU A 84 -4.15 1.69 -14.04
CA GLU A 84 -2.79 1.79 -14.59
C GLU A 84 -2.64 1.13 -15.95
N GLY A 85 -3.40 0.06 -16.23
CA GLY A 85 -3.29 -0.68 -17.50
C GLY A 85 -1.87 -1.21 -17.73
N ASP A 86 -1.26 -0.79 -18.84
CA ASP A 86 0.09 -1.23 -19.25
C ASP A 86 1.22 -0.65 -18.39
N ASP A 87 0.97 0.49 -17.73
CA ASP A 87 1.94 1.15 -16.85
C ASP A 87 1.88 0.61 -15.40
N TYR A 88 1.20 -0.53 -15.18
CA TYR A 88 1.00 -1.10 -13.86
C TYR A 88 2.29 -1.70 -13.28
N TRP A 89 2.66 -1.24 -12.09
CA TRP A 89 3.73 -1.81 -11.28
C TRP A 89 3.18 -2.89 -10.36
N GLY A 90 3.64 -4.13 -10.59
CA GLY A 90 3.31 -5.29 -9.79
C GLY A 90 4.18 -5.45 -8.54
N THR A 91 3.88 -6.50 -7.77
CA THR A 91 4.65 -6.85 -6.57
C THR A 91 6.16 -6.95 -6.81
N PRO A 92 6.68 -7.60 -7.87
CA PRO A 92 8.13 -7.70 -8.05
C PRO A 92 8.79 -6.35 -8.35
N GLU A 93 8.18 -5.49 -9.18
CA GLU A 93 8.68 -4.15 -9.49
C GLU A 93 8.72 -3.27 -8.24
N ILE A 94 7.63 -3.28 -7.47
CA ILE A 94 7.53 -2.52 -6.23
C ILE A 94 8.55 -3.00 -5.20
N ARG A 95 8.70 -4.32 -5.03
CA ARG A 95 9.67 -4.87 -4.06
C ARG A 95 11.10 -4.54 -4.46
N ARG A 96 11.43 -4.58 -5.75
CA ARG A 96 12.75 -4.19 -6.24
C ARG A 96 13.07 -2.74 -5.87
N GLU A 97 12.13 -1.83 -6.03
CA GLU A 97 12.29 -0.42 -5.65
C GLU A 97 12.51 -0.27 -4.13
N LEU A 98 11.70 -0.97 -3.33
CA LEU A 98 11.80 -0.96 -1.87
C LEU A 98 13.10 -1.60 -1.34
N GLU A 99 13.57 -2.67 -1.97
CA GLU A 99 14.81 -3.38 -1.63
C GLU A 99 16.04 -2.59 -2.08
N GLY A 100 15.96 -1.88 -3.20
CA GLY A 100 16.99 -0.94 -3.67
C GLY A 100 17.28 0.16 -2.65
N TYR A 101 16.24 0.65 -1.96
CA TYR A 101 16.38 1.69 -0.93
C TYR A 101 16.99 1.20 0.39
N LYS A 102 16.84 -0.08 0.75
CA LYS A 102 17.43 -0.65 1.99
C LYS A 102 18.94 -0.88 1.93
N ARG A 103 19.56 -0.61 0.77
CA ARG A 103 20.96 -0.97 0.48
C ARG A 103 21.95 0.19 0.70
N TYR A 104 21.47 1.29 1.27
CA TYR A 104 22.24 2.45 1.75
C TYR A 104 21.88 2.75 3.20
#